data_AF-A0A2D9CI41-F1
#
_entry.id   AF-A0A2D9CI41-F1
#
_cell.length_a   1.000
_cell.length_b   1.000
_cell.length_c   1.000
_cell.angle_alpha   90.00
_cell.angle_beta   90.00
_cell.angle_gamma   90.00
#
_symmetry.space_group_name_H-M   'P 1'
#
loop_
_entity.id
_entity.type
_entity.pdbx_description
1 polymer ?
#
loop_
_entity_poly.entity_id
_entity_poly.type
_entity_poly.pdbx_seq_one_letter_code
_entity_poly.pdbx_strand_id
1 'polypeptide(L)'
;MTRIAHQPICPKCGYDQSGEIATWQSQCPMHGTCPECGLAFEWADVIDPSRARLGWYVEHAPGWRSMLRRSLPTLWYLLIPNRYWRRMRMESPRSVKRFVLWVALVLMILYIVAAMGNIAARYGYTRYDNAKLVAMKAGQSAQMQATIDGMMADTTTLDYWGPVIGESLLFPLRSDRFYSYGIVEAAGVMAAVCAGFSVMWFLLFCAFPVTRRRSKLRVVHVARAMVVAGLVAWIFVPLAMIAEEIAFVSVFTPLPGWFDRTMPTVMSTALLLGLLIWVQWFWVAAVRVGWKIRARWYELVLVVIASCFGVVFAGVLIAGLDLVRQAVEMWAQRFGI
;
A
#
# COMPACT_ATOMS: atom_id res chain seq x y z
N MET A 1 8.42 30.80 -23.75
CA MET A 1 8.83 29.48 -23.26
C MET A 1 9.35 28.66 -24.44
N THR A 2 10.66 28.52 -24.56
CA THR A 2 11.30 27.67 -25.57
C THR A 2 10.89 26.22 -25.34
N ARG A 3 10.28 25.57 -26.34
CA ARG A 3 10.02 24.13 -26.28
C ARG A 3 11.37 23.43 -26.28
N ILE A 4 11.76 22.86 -25.15
CA ILE A 4 12.92 21.95 -25.09
C ILE A 4 12.59 20.79 -26.04
N ALA A 5 13.36 20.66 -27.12
CA ALA A 5 13.18 19.57 -28.07
C ALA A 5 13.31 18.23 -27.32
N HIS A 6 12.28 17.40 -27.40
CA HIS A 6 12.31 16.09 -26.75
C HIS A 6 13.34 15.21 -27.46
N GLN A 7 14.35 14.73 -26.73
CA GLN A 7 15.31 13.78 -27.29
C GLN A 7 14.64 12.39 -27.39
N PRO A 8 14.66 11.75 -28.57
CA PRO A 8 14.04 10.46 -28.80
C PRO A 8 14.88 9.36 -28.14
N ILE A 9 14.64 9.10 -26.86
CA ILE A 9 15.42 8.14 -26.07
C ILE A 9 14.66 6.82 -25.94
N CYS A 10 15.34 5.68 -26.10
CA CYS A 10 14.74 4.37 -25.85
C CYS A 10 14.23 4.26 -24.40
N PRO A 11 12.94 3.95 -24.18
CA PRO A 11 12.36 3.96 -22.84
C PRO A 11 12.87 2.84 -21.94
N LYS A 12 13.38 1.74 -22.51
CA LYS A 12 13.89 0.57 -21.76
C LYS A 12 15.31 0.79 -21.25
N CYS A 13 16.26 1.06 -22.14
CA CYS A 13 17.68 1.17 -21.80
C CYS A 13 18.20 2.61 -21.67
N GLY A 14 17.53 3.60 -22.29
CA GLY A 14 17.99 4.99 -22.30
C GLY A 14 18.93 5.36 -23.45
N TYR A 15 19.10 4.50 -24.47
CA TYR A 15 19.91 4.81 -25.65
C TYR A 15 19.26 5.88 -26.54
N ASP A 16 20.05 6.84 -27.01
CA ASP A 16 19.61 7.89 -27.92
C ASP A 16 19.29 7.35 -29.31
N GLN A 17 18.06 7.56 -29.79
CA GLN A 17 17.61 7.13 -31.10
C GLN A 17 17.77 8.21 -32.17
N SER A 18 18.36 9.37 -31.85
CA SER A 18 18.57 10.47 -32.80
C SER A 18 19.34 10.04 -34.05
N GLY A 19 20.36 9.18 -33.87
CA GLY A 19 21.13 8.61 -34.98
C GLY A 19 20.29 7.72 -35.90
N GLU A 20 19.41 6.89 -35.34
CA GLU A 20 18.49 6.05 -36.12
C GLU A 20 17.43 6.89 -36.85
N ILE A 21 17.01 8.00 -36.26
CA ILE A 21 16.08 8.95 -36.92
C ILE A 21 16.78 9.70 -38.04
N ALA A 22 18.08 10.02 -37.89
CA ALA A 22 18.86 10.73 -38.90
C ALA A 22 19.09 9.91 -40.18
N THR A 23 18.95 8.57 -40.14
CA THR A 23 19.06 7.72 -41.33
C THR A 23 17.78 7.67 -42.18
N TRP A 24 16.68 8.29 -41.73
CA TRP A 24 15.42 8.30 -42.46
C TRP A 24 15.51 9.20 -43.69
N GLN A 25 15.55 8.60 -44.88
CA GLN A 25 15.73 9.35 -46.13
C GLN A 25 14.42 9.89 -46.70
N SER A 26 13.35 9.09 -46.72
CA SER A 26 12.12 9.45 -47.45
C SER A 26 10.82 9.05 -46.76
N GLN A 27 10.85 8.11 -45.80
CA GLN A 27 9.66 7.67 -45.06
C GLN A 27 10.01 7.43 -43.60
N CYS A 28 9.18 7.93 -42.69
CA CYS A 28 9.26 7.62 -41.27
C CYS A 28 8.69 6.21 -41.05
N PRO A 29 9.51 5.21 -40.64
CA PRO A 29 8.99 3.90 -40.30
C PRO A 29 8.00 4.02 -39.13
N MET A 30 6.90 3.28 -39.16
CA MET A 30 5.94 3.28 -38.05
C MET A 30 6.45 2.48 -36.85
N HIS A 31 7.30 1.48 -37.10
CA HIS A 31 7.86 0.57 -36.10
C HIS A 31 9.38 0.69 -36.07
N GLY A 32 9.93 0.70 -34.86
CA GLY A 32 11.37 0.74 -34.61
C GLY A 32 11.78 -0.37 -33.67
N THR A 33 13.05 -0.77 -33.75
CA THR A 33 13.68 -1.66 -32.76
C THR A 33 14.93 -0.97 -32.24
N CYS A 34 15.06 -0.85 -30.92
CA CYS A 34 16.25 -0.28 -30.32
C CYS A 34 17.49 -1.14 -30.70
N PRO A 35 18.51 -0.59 -31.37
CA PRO A 35 19.70 -1.36 -31.76
C PRO A 35 20.46 -1.89 -30.53
N GLU A 36 20.34 -1.21 -29.39
CA GLU A 36 20.94 -1.64 -28.15
C GLU A 36 20.17 -2.78 -27.48
N CYS A 37 18.89 -2.58 -27.17
CA CYS A 37 18.16 -3.48 -26.27
C CYS A 37 17.11 -4.37 -26.93
N GLY A 38 16.94 -4.26 -28.25
CA GLY A 38 15.98 -5.05 -29.02
C GLY A 38 14.52 -4.77 -28.65
N LEU A 39 14.23 -3.68 -27.92
CA LEU A 39 12.84 -3.30 -27.65
C LEU A 39 12.19 -2.83 -28.96
N ALA A 40 11.11 -3.51 -29.35
CA ALA A 40 10.22 -3.03 -30.40
C ALA A 40 9.26 -1.96 -29.85
N PHE A 41 9.13 -0.84 -30.54
CA PHE A 41 8.25 0.28 -30.20
C PHE A 41 7.69 0.97 -31.46
N GLU A 42 6.65 1.77 -31.30
CA GLU A 42 6.20 2.70 -32.34
C GLU A 42 7.01 3.99 -32.27
N TRP A 43 7.54 4.46 -33.40
CA TRP A 43 8.37 5.68 -33.42
C TRP A 43 7.60 6.91 -32.91
N ALA A 44 6.29 6.95 -33.15
CA ALA A 44 5.45 8.01 -32.65
C ALA A 44 5.33 8.06 -31.12
N ASP A 45 5.43 6.92 -30.42
CA ASP A 45 5.44 6.89 -28.94
C ASP A 45 6.78 7.41 -28.37
N VAL A 46 7.88 7.29 -29.12
CA VAL A 46 9.21 7.81 -28.75
C VAL A 46 9.36 9.29 -29.08
N ILE A 47 8.79 9.75 -30.20
CA ILE A 47 8.85 11.16 -30.63
C ILE A 47 7.85 12.01 -29.83
N ASP A 48 6.64 11.49 -29.58
CA ASP A 48 5.61 12.16 -28.80
C ASP A 48 5.23 11.36 -27.54
N PRO A 49 5.89 11.64 -26.38
CA PRO A 49 5.57 11.00 -25.11
C PRO A 49 4.13 11.23 -24.63
N SER A 50 3.40 12.19 -25.21
CA SER A 50 2.01 12.43 -24.86
C SER A 50 1.10 11.28 -25.29
N ARG A 51 1.43 10.58 -26.38
CA ARG A 51 0.71 9.39 -26.85
C ARG A 51 0.80 8.21 -25.88
N ALA A 52 1.92 8.10 -25.17
CA ALA A 52 2.12 7.07 -24.16
C ALA A 52 1.40 7.36 -22.82
N ARG A 53 0.64 8.47 -22.72
CA ARG A 53 -0.14 8.82 -21.53
C ARG A 53 -1.45 8.04 -21.45
N LEU A 54 -1.50 7.17 -20.45
CA LEU A 54 -2.70 6.44 -20.04
C LEU A 54 -3.71 7.37 -19.35
N GLY A 55 -4.92 7.49 -19.92
CA GLY A 55 -5.99 8.35 -19.40
C GLY A 55 -6.59 7.92 -18.06
N TRP A 56 -6.38 6.67 -17.64
CA TRP A 56 -6.80 6.14 -16.35
C TRP A 56 -5.71 6.28 -15.27
N TYR A 57 -4.46 6.57 -15.67
CA TYR A 57 -3.32 6.49 -14.76
C TYR A 57 -3.00 7.83 -14.10
N VAL A 58 -2.74 7.76 -12.81
CA VAL A 58 -2.63 8.94 -11.93
C VAL A 58 -1.38 9.78 -12.16
N GLU A 59 -0.23 9.19 -12.51
CA GLU A 59 0.99 9.95 -12.81
C GLU A 59 0.80 10.90 -14.01
N HIS A 60 -0.09 10.53 -14.93
CA HIS A 60 -0.38 11.30 -16.14
C HIS A 60 -1.49 12.35 -15.95
N ALA A 61 -1.98 12.55 -14.73
CA ALA A 61 -3.00 13.56 -14.46
C ALA A 61 -2.42 14.98 -14.67
N PRO A 62 -3.09 15.87 -15.43
CA PRO A 62 -2.62 17.24 -15.62
C PRO A 62 -2.73 18.12 -14.36
N GLY A 63 -3.58 17.75 -13.40
CA GLY A 63 -3.79 18.49 -12.14
C GLY A 63 -4.52 17.64 -11.09
N TRP A 64 -4.71 18.19 -9.89
CA TRP A 64 -5.20 17.46 -8.70
C TRP A 64 -6.62 16.89 -8.87
N ARG A 65 -7.57 17.64 -9.47
CA ARG A 65 -8.94 17.13 -9.73
C ARG A 65 -8.91 15.90 -10.64
N SER A 66 -8.05 15.94 -11.67
CA SER A 66 -7.86 14.79 -12.57
C SER A 66 -7.16 13.63 -11.86
N MET A 67 -6.25 13.92 -10.94
CA MET A 67 -5.58 12.93 -10.10
C MET A 67 -6.60 12.16 -9.24
N LEU A 68 -7.51 12.86 -8.57
CA LEU A 68 -8.59 12.25 -7.78
C LEU A 68 -9.50 11.38 -8.66
N ARG A 69 -10.00 11.91 -9.78
CA ARG A 69 -10.85 11.15 -10.72
C ARG A 69 -10.15 9.90 -11.26
N ARG A 70 -8.83 9.94 -11.47
CA ARG A 70 -8.02 8.82 -11.96
C ARG A 70 -7.58 7.86 -10.85
N SER A 71 -7.80 8.19 -9.58
CA SER A 71 -7.39 7.36 -8.45
C SER A 71 -8.14 6.03 -8.45
N LEU A 72 -9.47 6.05 -8.58
CA LEU A 72 -10.29 4.83 -8.58
C LEU A 72 -9.94 3.90 -9.77
N PRO A 73 -9.86 4.37 -11.02
CA PRO A 73 -9.39 3.52 -12.11
C PRO A 73 -7.97 2.99 -11.90
N THR A 74 -7.05 3.81 -11.36
CA THR A 74 -5.68 3.37 -11.08
C THR A 74 -5.67 2.23 -10.06
N LEU A 75 -6.38 2.38 -8.94
CA LEU A 75 -6.51 1.34 -7.92
C LEU A 75 -7.15 0.08 -8.50
N TRP A 76 -8.20 0.22 -9.30
CA TRP A 76 -8.86 -0.92 -9.95
C TRP A 76 -7.92 -1.70 -10.88
N TYR A 77 -7.13 -1.01 -11.71
CA TYR A 77 -6.15 -1.70 -12.56
C TYR A 77 -5.06 -2.38 -11.73
N LEU A 78 -4.64 -1.78 -10.61
CA LEU A 78 -3.63 -2.37 -9.71
C LEU A 78 -4.10 -3.70 -9.11
N LEU A 79 -5.39 -3.87 -8.81
CA LEU A 79 -5.91 -5.13 -8.26
C LEU A 79 -5.67 -6.35 -9.17
N ILE A 80 -5.53 -6.16 -10.49
CA ILE A 80 -5.31 -7.25 -11.45
C ILE A 80 -3.98 -7.02 -12.17
N PRO A 81 -2.85 -7.56 -11.66
CA PRO A 81 -1.52 -7.24 -12.18
C PRO A 81 -1.33 -7.49 -13.67
N ASN A 82 -1.90 -8.58 -14.21
CA ASN A 82 -1.82 -8.85 -15.65
C ASN A 82 -2.49 -7.72 -16.48
N ARG A 83 -3.60 -7.15 -16.00
CA ARG A 83 -4.28 -6.05 -16.69
C ARG A 83 -3.51 -4.75 -16.54
N TYR A 84 -2.96 -4.48 -15.36
CA TYR A 84 -2.07 -3.34 -15.12
C TYR A 84 -0.89 -3.36 -16.09
N TRP A 85 -0.11 -4.46 -16.09
CA TRP A 85 1.12 -4.58 -16.87
C TRP A 85 0.89 -4.71 -18.39
N ARG A 86 -0.26 -5.20 -18.85
CA ARG A 86 -0.61 -5.15 -20.29
C ARG A 86 -0.76 -3.73 -20.82
N ARG A 87 -1.20 -2.79 -19.97
CA ARG A 87 -1.44 -1.39 -20.35
C ARG A 87 -0.29 -0.48 -19.98
N MET A 88 0.43 -0.80 -18.91
CA MET A 88 1.60 -0.06 -18.46
C MET A 88 2.79 -0.36 -19.37
N ARG A 89 2.93 0.43 -20.44
CA ARG A 89 4.06 0.30 -21.35
C ARG A 89 5.31 0.99 -20.77
N MET A 90 6.50 0.65 -21.28
CA MET A 90 7.77 1.23 -20.82
C MET A 90 7.94 2.68 -21.24
N GLU A 91 7.30 3.03 -22.37
CA GLU A 91 7.22 4.32 -23.03
C GLU A 91 6.50 5.37 -22.19
N SER A 92 5.63 4.92 -21.27
CA SER A 92 4.79 5.84 -20.49
C SER A 92 5.65 6.80 -19.66
N PRO A 93 5.38 8.12 -19.73
CA PRO A 93 6.16 9.11 -19.01
C PRO A 93 6.02 8.92 -17.50
N ARG A 94 7.11 9.17 -16.78
CA ARG A 94 7.19 8.91 -15.34
C ARG A 94 7.25 10.22 -14.57
N SER A 95 6.50 10.30 -13.48
CA SER A 95 6.57 11.42 -12.56
C SER A 95 6.55 10.91 -11.13
N VAL A 96 7.73 10.55 -10.62
CA VAL A 96 7.91 10.02 -9.25
C VAL A 96 7.29 10.96 -8.21
N LYS A 97 7.50 12.27 -8.35
CA LYS A 97 6.90 13.28 -7.45
C LYS A 97 5.37 13.17 -7.39
N ARG A 98 4.70 13.07 -8.54
CA ARG A 98 3.23 12.95 -8.59
C ARG A 98 2.76 11.61 -8.04
N PHE A 99 3.50 10.55 -8.31
CA PHE A 99 3.19 9.22 -7.79
C PHE A 99 3.29 9.19 -6.26
N VAL A 100 4.38 9.69 -5.68
CA VAL A 100 4.58 9.77 -4.22
C VAL A 100 3.52 10.65 -3.57
N LEU A 101 3.23 11.82 -4.14
CA LEU A 101 2.17 12.70 -3.64
C LEU A 101 0.81 11.98 -3.64
N TRP A 102 0.49 11.26 -4.72
CA TRP A 102 -0.75 10.50 -4.81
C TRP A 102 -0.80 9.35 -3.81
N VAL A 103 0.30 8.61 -3.64
CA VAL A 103 0.42 7.55 -2.62
C VAL A 103 0.15 8.11 -1.23
N ALA A 104 0.83 9.20 -0.86
CA ALA A 104 0.64 9.86 0.43
C ALA A 104 -0.81 10.31 0.62
N LEU A 105 -1.43 10.89 -0.42
CA LEU A 105 -2.82 11.33 -0.38
C LEU A 105 -3.80 10.16 -0.19
N VAL A 106 -3.62 9.04 -0.91
CA VAL A 106 -4.47 7.85 -0.76
C VAL A 106 -4.35 7.26 0.64
N LEU A 107 -3.13 7.08 1.14
CA LEU A 107 -2.90 6.56 2.48
C LEU A 107 -3.46 7.49 3.55
N MET A 108 -3.25 8.80 3.42
CA MET A 108 -3.80 9.81 4.33
C MET A 108 -5.34 9.80 4.34
N ILE A 109 -6.00 9.74 3.18
CA ILE A 109 -7.46 9.68 3.11
C ILE A 109 -7.99 8.39 3.76
N LEU A 110 -7.41 7.23 3.43
CA LEU A 110 -7.83 5.96 4.00
C LEU A 110 -7.61 5.94 5.52
N TYR A 111 -6.51 6.52 5.99
CA TYR A 111 -6.21 6.67 7.41
C TYR A 111 -7.22 7.57 8.13
N ILE A 112 -7.54 8.73 7.58
CA ILE A 112 -8.56 9.64 8.15
C ILE A 112 -9.92 8.93 8.21
N VAL A 113 -10.30 8.20 7.15
CA VAL A 113 -11.55 7.42 7.14
C VAL A 113 -11.55 6.35 8.23
N ALA A 114 -10.45 5.62 8.39
CA ALA A 114 -10.31 4.63 9.45
C ALA A 114 -10.40 5.26 10.85
N ALA A 115 -9.69 6.38 11.08
CA ALA A 115 -9.72 7.11 12.34
C ALA A 115 -11.14 7.63 12.66
N MET A 116 -11.84 8.20 11.68
CA MET A 116 -13.24 8.61 11.85
C MET A 116 -14.15 7.43 12.17
N GLY A 117 -13.92 6.28 11.53
CA GLY A 117 -14.62 5.03 11.84
C GLY A 117 -14.43 4.60 13.29
N ASN A 118 -13.19 4.66 13.78
CA ASN A 118 -12.86 4.34 15.18
C ASN A 118 -13.51 5.29 16.18
N ILE A 119 -13.47 6.60 15.90
CA ILE A 119 -14.14 7.62 16.71
C ILE A 119 -15.65 7.34 16.79
N ALA A 120 -16.29 7.04 15.65
CA ALA A 120 -17.71 6.73 15.58
C ALA A 120 -18.07 5.42 16.31
N ALA A 121 -17.25 4.38 16.15
CA ALA A 121 -17.43 3.09 16.83
C ALA A 121 -17.32 3.23 18.36
N ARG A 122 -16.30 3.95 18.85
CA ARG A 122 -16.11 4.24 20.28
C ARG A 122 -17.26 5.05 20.87
N TYR A 123 -17.78 6.02 20.11
CA TYR A 123 -18.95 6.78 20.52
C TYR A 123 -20.19 5.90 20.65
N GLY A 124 -20.46 5.06 19.65
CA GLY A 124 -21.57 4.11 19.66
C GLY A 124 -21.48 3.14 20.85
N TYR A 125 -20.29 2.60 21.09
CA TYR A 125 -20.01 1.69 22.20
C TYR A 125 -20.26 2.34 23.56
N THR A 126 -19.71 3.53 23.79
CA THR A 126 -19.86 4.21 25.07
C THR A 126 -21.31 4.58 25.35
N ARG A 127 -22.06 4.98 24.31
CA ARG A 127 -23.50 5.24 24.45
C ARG A 127 -24.28 3.97 24.81
N TYR A 128 -23.92 2.84 24.20
CA TYR A 128 -24.53 1.54 24.49
C TYR A 128 -24.25 1.08 25.93
N ASP A 129 -23.02 1.21 26.40
CA ASP A 129 -22.64 0.88 27.78
C ASP A 129 -23.31 1.80 28.80
N ASN A 130 -23.35 3.12 28.55
CA ASN A 130 -24.11 4.06 29.37
C ASN A 130 -25.60 3.68 29.43
N ALA A 131 -26.22 3.26 28.32
CA ALA A 131 -27.61 2.82 28.31
C ALA A 131 -27.84 1.56 29.16
N LYS A 132 -26.90 0.60 29.14
CA LYS A 132 -26.92 -0.57 30.02
C LYS A 132 -26.77 -0.19 31.49
N LEU A 133 -25.85 0.72 31.80
CA LEU A 133 -25.64 1.23 33.16
C LEU A 133 -26.91 1.90 33.69
N VAL A 134 -27.57 2.74 32.87
CA VAL A 134 -28.87 3.34 33.22
C VAL A 134 -29.95 2.27 33.47
N ALA A 135 -30.02 1.23 32.64
CA ALA A 135 -30.96 0.13 32.85
C ALA A 135 -30.66 -0.65 34.14
N MET A 136 -29.38 -0.90 34.45
CA MET A 136 -28.94 -1.57 35.68
C MET A 136 -29.16 -0.71 36.92
N LYS A 137 -29.13 0.62 36.78
CA LYS A 137 -29.37 1.59 37.87
C LYS A 137 -30.79 1.47 38.44
N ALA A 138 -31.77 1.11 37.61
CA ALA A 138 -33.15 0.95 38.03
C ALA A 138 -33.28 -0.16 39.09
N GLY A 139 -33.74 0.20 40.28
CA GLY A 139 -33.93 -0.75 41.39
C GLY A 139 -32.71 -0.99 42.29
N GLN A 140 -31.59 -0.28 42.06
CA GLN A 140 -30.40 -0.37 42.93
C GLN A 140 -30.47 0.58 44.13
N SER A 141 -29.70 0.30 45.18
CA SER A 141 -29.56 1.18 46.34
C SER A 141 -28.93 2.53 45.98
N ALA A 142 -29.19 3.59 46.75
CA ALA A 142 -28.64 4.93 46.46
C ALA A 142 -27.10 4.95 46.35
N GLN A 143 -26.42 4.16 47.20
CA GLN A 143 -24.95 4.02 47.12
C GLN A 143 -24.52 3.38 45.79
N MET A 144 -25.18 2.30 45.37
CA MET A 144 -24.87 1.63 44.11
C MET A 144 -25.21 2.54 42.91
N GLN A 145 -26.28 3.32 42.99
CA GLN A 145 -26.63 4.30 41.96
C GLN A 145 -25.53 5.36 41.78
N ALA A 146 -24.97 5.89 42.87
CA ALA A 146 -23.86 6.84 42.81
C ALA A 146 -22.58 6.18 42.23
N THR A 147 -22.33 4.91 42.53
CA THR A 147 -21.25 4.14 41.90
C THR A 147 -21.47 3.99 40.39
N ILE A 148 -22.68 3.64 39.95
CA ILE A 148 -23.03 3.52 38.52
C ILE A 148 -22.88 4.86 37.81
N ASP A 149 -23.30 5.96 38.44
CA ASP A 149 -23.13 7.32 37.88
C ASP A 149 -21.66 7.68 37.69
N GLY A 150 -20.78 7.28 38.61
CA GLY A 150 -19.34 7.45 38.47
C GLY A 150 -18.67 6.56 37.41
N MET A 151 -19.33 5.47 36.98
CA MET A 151 -18.85 4.59 35.91
C MET A 151 -19.28 5.06 34.52
N MET A 152 -20.35 5.86 34.41
CA MET A 152 -20.79 6.39 33.12
C MET A 152 -19.78 7.40 32.59
N ALA A 153 -19.37 7.22 31.34
CA ALA A 153 -18.50 8.18 30.67
C ALA A 153 -19.33 9.38 30.20
N ASP A 154 -18.89 10.60 30.53
CA ASP A 154 -19.48 11.83 29.99
C ASP A 154 -19.00 12.09 28.56
N THR A 155 -19.74 11.54 27.59
CA THR A 155 -19.47 11.71 26.16
C THR A 155 -19.72 13.12 25.62
N THR A 156 -20.09 14.09 26.46
CA THR A 156 -20.33 15.48 26.04
C THR A 156 -19.11 16.39 26.25
N THR A 157 -18.13 15.93 27.03
CA THR A 157 -16.96 16.75 27.42
C THR A 157 -15.77 16.57 26.48
N LEU A 158 -14.96 17.63 26.36
CA LEU A 158 -13.67 17.56 25.65
C LEU A 158 -12.69 16.60 26.32
N ASP A 159 -12.81 16.38 27.63
CA ASP A 159 -11.95 15.47 28.39
C ASP A 159 -12.13 14.02 27.94
N TYR A 160 -13.33 13.66 27.48
CA TYR A 160 -13.58 12.37 26.82
C TYR A 160 -13.04 12.34 25.38
N TRP A 161 -13.36 13.36 24.58
CA TRP A 161 -13.06 13.33 23.14
C TRP A 161 -11.59 13.59 22.79
N GLY A 162 -10.88 14.40 23.56
CA GLY A 162 -9.47 14.71 23.31
C GLY A 162 -8.60 13.44 23.26
N PRO A 163 -8.62 12.59 24.30
CA PRO A 163 -7.94 11.31 24.30
C PRO A 163 -8.41 10.36 23.19
N VAL A 164 -9.72 10.28 22.94
CA VAL A 164 -10.27 9.42 21.88
C VAL A 164 -9.75 9.82 20.51
N ILE A 165 -9.85 11.10 20.15
CA ILE A 165 -9.36 11.62 18.87
C ILE A 165 -7.84 11.43 18.77
N GLY A 166 -7.11 11.75 19.84
CA GLY A 166 -5.66 11.58 19.90
C GLY A 166 -5.24 10.13 19.68
N GLU A 167 -5.89 9.18 20.35
CA GLU A 167 -5.65 7.74 20.16
C GLU A 167 -6.02 7.30 18.75
N SER A 168 -7.18 7.69 18.22
CA SER A 168 -7.61 7.31 16.86
C SER A 168 -6.68 7.86 15.77
N LEU A 169 -6.12 9.07 15.95
CA LEU A 169 -5.15 9.70 15.04
C LEU A 169 -3.72 9.19 15.20
N LEU A 170 -3.41 8.49 16.29
CA LEU A 170 -2.11 7.87 16.53
C LEU A 170 -2.16 6.35 16.33
N PHE A 171 -3.34 5.74 16.23
CA PHE A 171 -3.52 4.32 15.98
C PHE A 171 -2.95 3.94 14.59
N PRO A 172 -2.14 2.89 14.43
CA PRO A 172 -1.85 1.82 15.39
C PRO A 172 -0.61 2.04 16.29
N LEU A 173 0.07 3.19 16.22
CA LEU A 173 1.35 3.40 16.93
C LEU A 173 1.22 3.36 18.47
N ARG A 174 0.02 3.61 19.01
CA ARG A 174 -0.24 3.71 20.45
C ARG A 174 -1.54 2.99 20.83
N SER A 175 -1.54 1.66 20.75
CA SER A 175 -2.70 0.82 21.08
C SER A 175 -2.46 0.01 22.36
N ASP A 176 -2.33 0.69 23.51
CA ASP A 176 -2.05 0.00 24.77
C ASP A 176 -3.35 -0.40 25.51
N ARG A 177 -4.54 0.01 25.04
CA ARG A 177 -5.77 0.00 25.85
C ARG A 177 -7.02 -0.64 25.25
N PHE A 178 -7.03 -0.97 23.97
CA PHE A 178 -8.20 -1.62 23.37
C PHE A 178 -7.86 -3.03 22.91
N TYR A 179 -8.81 -3.94 23.13
CA TYR A 179 -8.85 -5.29 22.59
C TYR A 179 -8.77 -5.23 21.07
N SER A 180 -7.57 -4.99 20.53
CA SER A 180 -7.36 -5.30 19.13
C SER A 180 -7.53 -6.81 19.03
N TYR A 181 -8.34 -7.27 18.08
CA TYR A 181 -8.44 -8.70 17.78
C TYR A 181 -7.17 -9.19 17.05
N GLY A 182 -6.08 -8.43 17.14
CA GLY A 182 -4.83 -8.61 16.41
C GLY A 182 -4.96 -8.33 14.91
N ILE A 183 -6.10 -7.86 14.40
CA ILE A 183 -6.32 -7.71 12.94
C ILE A 183 -5.40 -6.62 12.39
N VAL A 184 -5.38 -5.44 12.99
CA VAL A 184 -4.53 -4.32 12.53
C VAL A 184 -3.05 -4.61 12.75
N GLU A 185 -2.67 -5.22 13.87
CA GLU A 185 -1.29 -5.64 14.10
C GLU A 185 -0.84 -6.67 13.05
N ALA A 186 -1.66 -7.70 12.82
CA ALA A 186 -1.41 -8.66 11.76
C ALA A 186 -1.30 -7.96 10.40
N ALA A 187 -2.23 -7.06 10.05
CA ALA A 187 -2.16 -6.32 8.80
C ALA A 187 -0.89 -5.46 8.67
N GLY A 188 -0.42 -4.84 9.76
CA GLY A 188 0.84 -4.10 9.81
C GLY A 188 2.06 -5.01 9.57
N VAL A 189 2.14 -6.13 10.29
CA VAL A 189 3.19 -7.16 10.07
C VAL A 189 3.13 -7.67 8.63
N MET A 190 1.95 -7.87 8.07
CA MET A 190 1.78 -8.37 6.70
C MET A 190 2.16 -7.34 5.65
N ALA A 191 1.82 -6.06 5.85
CA ALA A 191 2.28 -4.99 4.99
C ALA A 191 3.81 -4.90 4.99
N ALA A 192 4.44 -5.03 6.17
CA ALA A 192 5.89 -5.06 6.31
C ALA A 192 6.53 -6.28 5.62
N VAL A 193 5.95 -7.48 5.78
CA VAL A 193 6.40 -8.69 5.08
C VAL A 193 6.31 -8.50 3.56
N CYS A 194 5.20 -8.00 3.04
CA CYS A 194 5.01 -7.75 1.61
C CYS A 194 5.93 -6.64 1.06
N ALA A 195 6.23 -5.63 1.86
CA ALA A 195 7.26 -4.65 1.56
C ALA A 195 8.64 -5.31 1.50
N GLY A 196 8.96 -6.19 2.44
CA GLY A 196 10.18 -7.02 2.45
C GLY A 196 10.32 -7.86 1.18
N PHE A 197 9.24 -8.54 0.75
CA PHE A 197 9.20 -9.24 -0.54
C PHE A 197 9.51 -8.31 -1.71
N SER A 198 8.88 -7.14 -1.75
CA SER A 198 9.05 -6.17 -2.84
C SER A 198 10.47 -5.60 -2.89
N VAL A 199 11.07 -5.32 -1.72
CA VAL A 199 12.47 -4.90 -1.59
C VAL A 199 13.39 -6.03 -2.06
N MET A 200 13.13 -7.28 -1.66
CA MET A 200 13.94 -8.42 -2.09
C MET A 200 13.91 -8.59 -3.61
N TRP A 201 12.73 -8.51 -4.24
CA TRP A 201 12.61 -8.50 -5.70
C TRP A 201 13.44 -7.39 -6.35
N PHE A 202 13.37 -6.17 -5.81
CA PHE A 202 14.18 -5.04 -6.27
C PHE A 202 15.69 -5.32 -6.14
N LEU A 203 16.13 -5.83 -5.00
CA LEU A 203 17.53 -6.18 -4.74
C LEU A 203 18.02 -7.27 -5.69
N LEU A 204 17.26 -8.34 -5.90
CA LEU A 204 17.62 -9.41 -6.83
C LEU A 204 17.78 -8.87 -8.27
N PHE A 205 16.89 -7.98 -8.71
CA PHE A 205 17.02 -7.31 -10.02
C PHE A 205 18.23 -6.37 -10.09
N CYS A 206 18.63 -5.74 -8.99
CA CYS A 206 19.81 -4.89 -8.95
C CYS A 206 21.12 -5.69 -8.86
N ALA A 207 21.11 -6.77 -8.08
CA ALA A 207 22.27 -7.56 -7.71
C ALA A 207 22.73 -8.53 -8.79
N PHE A 208 21.82 -9.09 -9.61
CA PHE A 208 22.23 -10.01 -10.68
C PHE A 208 22.65 -9.26 -11.95
N PRO A 209 23.97 -9.11 -12.22
CA PRO A 209 24.44 -8.39 -13.40
C PRO A 209 24.04 -9.11 -14.69
N VAL A 210 23.89 -10.45 -14.65
CA VAL A 210 23.37 -11.24 -15.77
C VAL A 210 21.95 -10.81 -16.12
N THR A 211 21.07 -10.67 -15.13
CA THR A 211 19.69 -10.23 -15.32
C THR A 211 19.63 -8.79 -15.83
N ARG A 212 20.49 -7.89 -15.32
CA ARG A 212 20.56 -6.50 -15.80
C ARG A 212 21.13 -6.40 -17.22
N ARG A 213 22.20 -7.12 -17.54
CA ARG A 213 22.80 -7.15 -18.89
C ARG A 213 21.82 -7.71 -19.92
N ARG A 214 21.11 -8.79 -19.59
CA ARG A 214 20.10 -9.40 -20.47
C ARG A 214 18.84 -8.55 -20.60
N SER A 215 18.35 -7.98 -19.51
CA SER A 215 17.12 -7.19 -19.54
C SER A 215 17.34 -5.78 -20.09
N LYS A 216 18.55 -5.21 -19.96
CA LYS A 216 18.86 -3.78 -20.20
C LYS A 216 17.82 -2.85 -19.57
N LEU A 217 17.26 -3.27 -18.43
CA LEU A 217 16.19 -2.57 -17.72
C LEU A 217 16.79 -1.49 -16.81
N ARG A 218 16.30 -0.26 -16.94
CA ARG A 218 16.68 0.83 -16.03
C ARG A 218 16.13 0.59 -14.62
N VAL A 219 16.95 0.84 -13.60
CA VAL A 219 16.63 0.63 -12.17
C VAL A 219 15.33 1.34 -11.75
N VAL A 220 15.06 2.52 -12.30
CA VAL A 220 13.84 3.29 -12.04
C VAL A 220 12.54 2.52 -12.37
N HIS A 221 12.55 1.61 -13.36
CA HIS A 221 11.37 0.80 -13.66
C HIS A 221 11.13 -0.28 -12.60
N VAL A 222 12.20 -0.88 -12.08
CA VAL A 222 12.16 -1.85 -10.99
C VAL A 222 11.76 -1.17 -9.68
N ALA A 223 12.36 -0.01 -9.37
CA ALA A 223 12.01 0.79 -8.20
C ALA A 223 10.53 1.19 -8.22
N ARG A 224 10.00 1.58 -9.39
CA ARG A 224 8.58 1.90 -9.54
C ARG A 224 7.69 0.68 -9.27
N ALA A 225 8.02 -0.50 -9.80
CA ALA A 225 7.29 -1.74 -9.50
C ALA A 225 7.31 -2.05 -7.99
N MET A 226 8.45 -1.87 -7.33
CA MET A 226 8.59 -2.03 -5.88
C MET A 226 7.67 -1.10 -5.10
N VAL A 227 7.65 0.21 -5.43
CA VAL A 227 6.77 1.16 -4.73
C VAL A 227 5.29 0.86 -5.00
N VAL A 228 4.93 0.47 -6.22
CA VAL A 228 3.54 0.09 -6.56
C VAL A 228 3.09 -1.16 -5.79
N ALA A 229 3.94 -2.20 -5.73
CA ALA A 229 3.64 -3.42 -4.99
C ALA A 229 3.54 -3.15 -3.48
N GLY A 230 4.48 -2.38 -2.93
CA GLY A 230 4.48 -1.95 -1.54
C GLY A 230 3.25 -1.10 -1.18
N LEU A 231 2.84 -0.18 -2.06
CA LEU A 231 1.64 0.63 -1.86
C LEU A 231 0.40 -0.23 -1.65
N VAL A 232 0.19 -1.22 -2.51
CA VAL A 232 -1.00 -2.08 -2.40
C VAL A 232 -0.99 -2.80 -1.06
N ALA A 233 0.16 -3.30 -0.61
CA ALA A 233 0.28 -3.90 0.72
C ALA A 233 -0.04 -2.90 1.85
N TRP A 234 0.45 -1.66 1.76
CA TRP A 234 0.17 -0.63 2.76
C TRP A 234 -1.28 -0.14 2.78
N ILE A 235 -2.01 -0.22 1.67
CA ILE A 235 -3.44 0.08 1.63
C ILE A 235 -4.25 -0.90 2.48
N PHE A 236 -3.78 -2.14 2.68
CA PHE A 236 -4.47 -3.11 3.53
C PHE A 236 -4.48 -2.73 5.01
N VAL A 237 -3.52 -1.93 5.49
CA VAL A 237 -3.47 -1.51 6.91
C VAL A 237 -4.71 -0.68 7.29
N PRO A 238 -5.00 0.47 6.64
CA PRO A 238 -6.21 1.23 6.97
C PRO A 238 -7.50 0.48 6.61
N LEU A 239 -7.49 -0.42 5.62
CA LEU A 239 -8.65 -1.29 5.37
C LEU A 239 -8.89 -2.29 6.50
N ALA A 240 -7.82 -2.85 7.07
CA ALA A 240 -7.89 -3.71 8.24
C ALA A 240 -8.38 -2.96 9.48
N MET A 241 -7.96 -1.69 9.66
CA MET A 241 -8.51 -0.82 10.69
C MET A 241 -10.03 -0.67 10.52
N ILE A 242 -10.49 -0.31 9.31
CA ILE A 242 -11.93 -0.18 9.02
C ILE A 242 -12.67 -1.50 9.27
N ALA A 243 -12.10 -2.64 8.87
CA ALA A 243 -12.71 -3.95 9.07
C ALA A 243 -12.81 -4.32 10.56
N GLU A 244 -11.78 -3.99 11.35
CA GLU A 244 -11.78 -4.19 12.80
C GLU A 244 -12.84 -3.32 13.49
N GLU A 245 -13.04 -2.07 13.04
CA GLU A 245 -14.15 -1.24 13.55
C GLU A 245 -15.52 -1.80 13.22
N ILE A 246 -15.72 -2.29 11.99
CA ILE A 246 -16.97 -2.94 11.58
C ILE A 246 -17.20 -4.18 12.44
N ALA A 247 -16.17 -4.99 12.66
CA ALA A 247 -16.24 -6.16 13.51
C ALA A 247 -16.59 -5.78 14.96
N PHE A 248 -15.92 -4.78 15.52
CA PHE A 248 -16.18 -4.25 16.87
C PHE A 248 -17.63 -3.78 17.03
N VAL A 249 -18.15 -2.97 16.11
CA VAL A 249 -19.56 -2.54 16.13
C VAL A 249 -20.51 -3.73 16.03
N SER A 250 -20.13 -4.76 15.27
CA SER A 250 -20.95 -5.95 15.07
C SER A 250 -21.02 -6.89 16.29
N VAL A 251 -20.05 -6.84 17.22
CA VAL A 251 -20.12 -7.58 18.50
C VAL A 251 -21.23 -7.04 19.41
N PHE A 252 -21.60 -5.76 19.26
CA PHE A 252 -22.70 -5.17 20.03
C PHE A 252 -24.08 -5.48 19.46
N THR A 253 -24.15 -6.09 18.28
CA THR A 253 -25.33 -6.82 17.83
C THR A 253 -25.14 -8.29 18.19
N PRO A 254 -26.18 -9.02 18.63
CA PRO A 254 -26.04 -10.42 19.01
C PRO A 254 -25.73 -11.28 17.78
N LEU A 255 -24.46 -11.34 17.41
CA LEU A 255 -23.95 -12.30 16.45
C LEU A 255 -23.74 -13.65 17.14
N PRO A 256 -23.87 -14.77 16.41
CA PRO A 256 -23.57 -16.08 16.95
C PRO A 256 -22.13 -16.15 17.50
N GLY A 257 -21.93 -16.70 18.71
CA GLY A 257 -20.63 -16.67 19.40
C GLY A 257 -19.44 -17.33 18.69
N TRP A 258 -19.66 -18.08 17.59
CA TRP A 258 -18.57 -18.56 16.73
C TRP A 258 -17.95 -17.46 15.85
N PHE A 259 -18.67 -16.35 15.65
CA PHE A 259 -18.22 -15.19 14.88
C PHE A 259 -17.13 -14.39 15.64
N ASP A 260 -17.21 -14.33 16.98
CA ASP A 260 -16.40 -13.40 17.79
C ASP A 260 -14.91 -13.74 17.90
N ARG A 261 -14.51 -15.01 17.79
CA ARG A 261 -13.09 -15.40 18.00
C ARG A 261 -12.41 -16.00 16.78
N THR A 262 -13.11 -16.85 16.05
CA THR A 262 -12.53 -17.62 14.95
C THR A 262 -12.49 -16.82 13.65
N MET A 263 -13.53 -16.01 13.38
CA MET A 263 -13.67 -15.34 12.10
C MET A 263 -12.60 -14.26 11.85
N PRO A 264 -12.23 -13.39 12.81
CA PRO A 264 -11.14 -12.44 12.64
C PRO A 264 -9.82 -13.10 12.23
N THR A 265 -9.46 -14.21 12.90
CA THR A 265 -8.23 -14.96 12.66
C THR A 265 -8.22 -15.63 11.29
N VAL A 266 -9.35 -16.22 10.88
CA VAL A 266 -9.50 -16.83 9.56
C VAL A 266 -9.43 -15.78 8.46
N MET A 267 -10.12 -14.64 8.64
CA MET A 267 -10.10 -13.53 7.68
C MET A 267 -8.71 -12.92 7.55
N SER A 268 -8.01 -12.64 8.65
CA SER A 268 -6.66 -12.09 8.63
C SER A 268 -5.67 -13.04 7.94
N THR A 269 -5.77 -14.34 8.23
CA THR A 269 -4.96 -15.39 7.58
C THR A 269 -5.25 -15.49 6.08
N ALA A 270 -6.53 -15.46 5.68
CA ALA A 270 -6.92 -15.51 4.28
C ALA A 270 -6.44 -14.26 3.51
N LEU A 271 -6.58 -13.08 4.13
CA LEU A 271 -6.07 -11.81 3.57
C LEU A 271 -4.56 -11.84 3.41
N LEU A 272 -3.83 -12.37 4.39
CA LEU A 272 -2.39 -12.59 4.33
C LEU A 272 -2.01 -13.43 3.12
N LEU A 273 -2.56 -14.64 3.01
CA LEU A 273 -2.24 -15.55 1.91
C LEU A 273 -2.61 -14.93 0.56
N GLY A 274 -3.77 -14.26 0.48
CA GLY A 274 -4.20 -13.52 -0.70
C GLY A 274 -3.22 -12.42 -1.11
N LEU A 275 -2.73 -11.63 -0.16
CA LEU A 275 -1.78 -10.55 -0.42
C LEU A 275 -0.41 -11.07 -0.85
N LEU A 276 0.10 -12.14 -0.22
CA LEU A 276 1.35 -12.79 -0.63
C LEU A 276 1.26 -13.33 -2.06
N ILE A 277 0.18 -14.06 -2.36
CA ILE A 277 -0.09 -14.55 -3.72
C ILE A 277 -0.16 -13.37 -4.70
N TRP A 278 -0.83 -12.29 -4.31
CA TRP A 278 -0.97 -11.09 -5.15
C TRP A 278 0.39 -10.42 -5.41
N VAL A 279 1.26 -10.26 -4.40
CA VAL A 279 2.60 -9.66 -4.58
C VAL A 279 3.44 -10.50 -5.53
N GLN A 280 3.44 -11.81 -5.38
CA GLN A 280 4.17 -12.70 -6.29
C GLN A 280 3.61 -12.64 -7.71
N TRP A 281 2.28 -12.68 -7.85
CA TRP A 281 1.62 -12.51 -9.13
C TRP A 281 1.98 -11.16 -9.76
N PHE A 282 2.04 -10.08 -8.97
CA PHE A 282 2.38 -8.74 -9.43
C PHE A 282 3.78 -8.69 -10.06
N TRP A 283 4.78 -9.24 -9.37
CA TRP A 283 6.15 -9.28 -9.88
C TRP A 283 6.29 -10.21 -11.09
N VAL A 284 5.69 -11.39 -11.07
CA VAL A 284 5.71 -12.30 -12.23
C VAL A 284 5.04 -11.64 -13.45
N ALA A 285 3.93 -10.93 -13.25
CA ALA A 285 3.27 -10.16 -14.30
C ALA A 285 4.15 -9.00 -14.80
N ALA A 286 4.85 -8.29 -13.92
CA ALA A 286 5.81 -7.25 -14.30
C ALA A 286 6.87 -7.80 -15.25
N VAL A 287 7.47 -8.95 -14.90
CA VAL A 287 8.54 -9.58 -15.67
C VAL A 287 8.05 -10.10 -17.02
N ARG A 288 6.97 -10.91 -17.02
CA ARG A 288 6.49 -11.60 -18.23
C ARG A 288 5.69 -10.69 -19.15
N VAL A 289 4.79 -9.89 -18.58
CA VAL A 289 3.82 -9.10 -19.35
C VAL A 289 4.34 -7.69 -19.58
N GLY A 290 4.77 -7.01 -18.51
CA GLY A 290 5.20 -5.61 -18.58
C GLY A 290 6.53 -5.46 -19.32
N TRP A 291 7.54 -6.20 -18.87
CA TRP A 291 8.92 -6.07 -19.35
C TRP A 291 9.28 -7.04 -20.46
N LYS A 292 8.41 -8.04 -20.71
CA LYS A 292 8.57 -9.09 -21.72
C LYS A 292 9.93 -9.79 -21.63
N ILE A 293 10.44 -10.00 -20.41
CA ILE A 293 11.68 -10.73 -20.19
C ILE A 293 11.38 -12.21 -20.37
N ARG A 294 12.14 -12.87 -21.27
CA ARG A 294 12.07 -14.32 -21.48
C ARG A 294 12.77 -15.05 -20.32
N ALA A 295 12.15 -15.03 -19.14
CA ALA A 295 12.60 -15.81 -18.00
C ALA A 295 12.13 -17.27 -18.15
N ARG A 296 13.03 -18.22 -17.89
CA ARG A 296 12.64 -19.63 -17.79
C ARG A 296 11.83 -19.83 -16.51
N TRP A 297 10.93 -20.80 -16.50
CA TRP A 297 10.02 -20.99 -15.35
C TRP A 297 10.78 -21.24 -14.03
N TYR A 298 11.89 -21.98 -14.06
CA TYR A 298 12.69 -22.27 -12.87
C TYR A 298 13.41 -21.03 -12.34
N GLU A 299 13.77 -20.06 -13.20
CA GLU A 299 14.37 -18.78 -12.75
C GLU A 299 13.34 -17.99 -11.94
N LEU A 300 12.08 -18.00 -12.37
CA LEU A 300 10.99 -17.37 -11.62
C LEU A 300 10.72 -18.08 -10.30
N VAL A 301 10.73 -19.41 -10.28
CA VAL A 301 10.59 -20.18 -9.03
C VAL A 301 11.73 -19.85 -8.06
N LEU A 302 12.98 -19.80 -8.52
CA LEU A 302 14.12 -19.44 -7.69
C LEU A 302 14.00 -18.02 -7.14
N VAL A 303 13.53 -17.05 -7.93
CA VAL A 303 13.31 -15.68 -7.45
C VAL A 303 12.16 -15.61 -6.45
N VAL A 304 11.09 -16.38 -6.64
CA VAL A 304 9.99 -16.49 -5.66
C VAL A 304 10.53 -17.04 -4.34
N ILE A 305 11.29 -18.13 -4.37
CA ILE A 305 11.92 -18.71 -3.17
C ILE A 305 12.88 -17.71 -2.52
N ALA A 306 13.73 -17.05 -3.32
CA ALA A 306 14.64 -16.03 -2.81
C ALA A 306 13.89 -14.84 -2.20
N SER A 307 12.73 -14.48 -2.75
CA SER A 307 11.91 -13.41 -2.21
C SER A 307 11.32 -13.73 -0.84
N CYS A 308 11.19 -15.02 -0.48
CA CYS A 308 10.78 -15.44 0.86
C CYS A 308 11.79 -15.05 1.95
N PHE A 309 13.07 -14.82 1.61
CA PHE A 309 14.01 -14.19 2.55
C PHE A 309 13.59 -12.76 2.93
N GLY A 310 12.73 -12.12 2.13
CA GLY A 310 12.09 -10.86 2.47
C GLY A 310 11.22 -10.95 3.73
N VAL A 311 10.65 -12.12 4.05
CA VAL A 311 9.93 -12.37 5.32
C VAL A 311 10.88 -12.29 6.50
N VAL A 312 12.01 -12.99 6.40
CA VAL A 312 13.04 -12.99 7.45
C VAL A 312 13.57 -11.57 7.66
N PHE A 313 13.86 -10.86 6.57
CA PHE A 313 14.29 -9.47 6.62
C PHE A 313 13.26 -8.56 7.29
N ALA A 314 11.98 -8.68 6.93
CA ALA A 314 10.91 -7.91 7.56
C ALA A 314 10.78 -8.24 9.06
N GLY A 315 10.87 -9.52 9.44
CA GLY A 315 10.84 -9.95 10.83
C GLY A 315 12.01 -9.39 11.65
N VAL A 316 13.23 -9.44 11.12
CA VAL A 316 14.41 -8.84 11.76
C VAL A 316 14.26 -7.32 11.90
N LEU A 317 13.72 -6.65 10.88
CA LEU A 317 13.48 -5.20 10.93
C LEU A 317 12.44 -4.85 11.99
N ILE A 318 11.31 -5.57 12.06
CA ILE A 318 10.28 -5.37 13.08
C ILE A 318 10.85 -5.58 14.48
N ALA A 319 11.57 -6.70 14.70
CA ALA A 319 12.20 -6.97 15.99
C ALA A 319 13.22 -5.89 16.38
N GLY A 320 14.01 -5.39 15.42
CA GLY A 320 14.94 -4.30 15.66
C GLY A 320 14.25 -2.98 16.02
N LEU A 321 13.15 -2.64 15.33
CA LEU A 321 12.35 -1.45 15.64
C LEU A 321 11.67 -1.55 17.00
N ASP A 322 11.21 -2.74 17.39
CA ASP A 322 10.62 -2.97 18.71
C ASP A 322 11.66 -2.82 19.83
N LEU A 323 12.88 -3.35 19.64
CA LEU A 323 13.98 -3.12 20.59
C LEU A 323 14.32 -1.62 20.74
N VAL A 324 14.33 -0.86 19.64
CA VAL A 324 14.54 0.59 19.69
C VAL A 324 13.40 1.29 20.44
N ARG A 325 12.14 0.90 20.18
CA ARG A 325 10.97 1.42 20.90
C ARG A 325 11.11 1.17 22.40
N GLN A 326 11.38 -0.06 22.82
CA GLN A 326 11.56 -0.43 24.23
C GLN A 326 12.70 0.37 24.87
N ALA A 327 13.82 0.57 24.17
CA ALA A 327 14.92 1.39 24.66
C ALA A 327 14.53 2.86 24.87
N VAL A 328 13.73 3.43 23.95
CA VAL A 328 13.21 4.80 24.07
C VAL A 328 12.22 4.91 25.23
N GLU A 329 11.33 3.94 25.42
CA GLU A 329 10.37 3.91 26.53
C GLU A 329 11.09 3.80 27.88
N MET A 330 12.08 2.92 28.01
CA MET A 330 12.93 2.82 29.21
C MET A 330 13.69 4.13 29.50
N TRP A 331 14.18 4.79 28.45
CA TRP A 331 14.84 6.09 28.57
C TRP A 331 13.86 7.17 29.03
N ALA A 332 12.69 7.29 28.41
CA ALA A 332 11.65 8.24 28.80
C ALA A 332 11.22 8.07 30.26
N GLN A 333 10.97 6.82 30.69
CA GLN A 333 10.64 6.50 32.08
C GLN A 333 11.73 6.94 33.07
N ARG A 334 13.01 6.77 32.71
CA ARG A 334 14.15 7.19 33.55
C ARG A 334 14.22 8.71 33.73
N PHE A 335 13.75 9.49 32.76
CA PHE A 335 13.76 10.95 32.80
C PHE A 335 12.41 11.58 33.19
N GLY A 336 11.39 10.76 33.49
CA GLY A 336 10.06 11.25 33.84
C GLY A 336 9.36 11.99 32.69
N ILE A 337 9.65 11.61 31.44
CA ILE A 337 9.03 12.16 30.21
C ILE A 337 7.78 11.37 29.86
#